data_AF-A0A137QGJ7-F1
#
_entry.id   AF-A0A137QGJ7-F1
#
_cell.length_a   1.000
_cell.length_b   1.000
_cell.length_c   1.000
_cell.angle_alpha   90.00
_cell.angle_beta   90.00
_cell.angle_gamma   90.00
#
_symmetry.space_group_name_H-M   'P 1'
#
loop_
_entity.id
_entity.type
_entity.pdbx_description
1 polymer ?
#
loop_
_entity_poly.entity_id
_entity_poly.type
_entity_poly.pdbx_seq_one_letter_code
_entity_poly.pdbx_strand_id
1 'polypeptide(L)'
;MMLRGSFASCLLLLALFSFQQSPVLSQELELRDTSRNLLARDGDHRHHSHAQPVLELNETEILMWHAPTPPSYYTIDWEGPANADKRHPGLIISHAVFMSLAFFIALPMAIIFRSVKHAGQSMATVAFYGLSVLGCASSGLYTKLTPNMYEGSVHGKHGYLVLALAVMLSAIDILAAIRRFVAFVRSEEPKSFKLFWNRIVLNKDINRVGSGPEYTGLVVEEPEELEMPKISRESSDGSALRETAQWANDVHNHRRNFSIVSEGTIFGSHSPTHSDITLDGKLRRNGKSSGLLVRVGNVAFTVLERALVFAGFGQLLTGIVIYTGGCRENYENGCLAHLIKGGIFWCYGLLTFARFLGSFAEFGWAWNRVPFGEPVTAEFVESFVIFSYGITNTWMERFGANPGDPFTTKQIQHISIAVMFWFAGLVGMGIESKRVRKWLAASIFNPAASLTNVPQDTITEPPSYSGSFNPFPALVIGVTGAAMAAHFQTYLFQVQIHALWGNLLVGFSVLRCLTYFFLWLGPPRSILPSRPPTEALGSFFLACGGLVFMFSTEEVTLAAMRRGREDVMMFLNVAVAITCLAFCWTLFVVGFKGWLKSRQYSGVTYRTAA
;
A
#
# COMPACT_ATOMS: atom_id res chain seq x y z
N MET A 1 10.52 -23.67 5.05
CA MET A 1 10.44 -23.02 3.72
C MET A 1 9.10 -22.30 3.47
N MET A 2 8.16 -22.27 4.43
CA MET A 2 6.80 -21.72 4.27
C MET A 2 6.45 -20.49 5.15
N LEU A 3 7.42 -19.77 5.73
CA LEU A 3 7.13 -18.76 6.78
C LEU A 3 7.69 -17.35 6.52
N ARG A 4 7.75 -16.90 5.26
CA ARG A 4 8.26 -15.55 4.92
C ARG A 4 7.32 -14.71 4.03
N GLY A 5 6.02 -14.98 4.05
CA GLY A 5 5.01 -14.34 3.19
C GLY A 5 4.05 -13.35 3.88
N SER A 6 4.30 -12.90 5.11
CA SER A 6 3.28 -12.17 5.89
C SER A 6 2.95 -10.75 5.40
N PHE A 7 3.73 -10.17 4.48
CA PHE A 7 3.35 -8.92 3.80
C PHE A 7 2.37 -9.16 2.65
N ALA A 8 2.49 -10.30 1.98
CA ALA A 8 1.54 -10.73 0.97
C ALA A 8 0.15 -10.98 1.58
N SER A 9 0.08 -11.33 2.87
CA SER A 9 -1.17 -11.40 3.62
C SER A 9 -1.91 -10.07 3.72
N CYS A 10 -1.27 -8.90 3.54
CA CYS A 10 -1.96 -7.60 3.57
C CYS A 10 -2.79 -7.36 2.29
N LEU A 11 -2.23 -7.76 1.13
CA LEU A 11 -2.94 -7.75 -0.15
C LEU A 11 -3.92 -8.93 -0.26
N LEU A 12 -3.60 -10.08 0.36
CA LEU A 12 -4.53 -11.19 0.51
C LEU A 12 -5.68 -10.86 1.48
N LEU A 13 -5.45 -10.02 2.51
CA LEU A 13 -6.50 -9.54 3.43
C LEU A 13 -7.47 -8.60 2.72
N LEU A 14 -6.98 -7.78 1.79
CA LEU A 14 -7.85 -6.99 0.90
C LEU A 14 -8.71 -7.89 -0.01
N ALA A 15 -8.18 -9.03 -0.46
CA ALA A 15 -8.96 -10.04 -1.16
C ALA A 15 -9.92 -10.78 -0.21
N LEU A 16 -9.48 -11.15 1.00
CA LEU A 16 -10.24 -11.90 2.02
C LEU A 16 -11.35 -11.09 2.70
N PHE A 17 -11.25 -9.76 2.77
CA PHE A 17 -12.36 -8.91 3.25
C PHE A 17 -13.53 -8.85 2.26
N SER A 18 -13.33 -9.27 1.01
CA SER A 18 -14.41 -9.54 0.05
C SER A 18 -15.09 -10.90 0.27
N PHE A 19 -14.62 -11.73 1.23
CA PHE A 19 -15.10 -13.12 1.44
C PHE A 19 -16.14 -13.28 2.55
N GLN A 20 -16.94 -12.26 2.86
CA GLN A 20 -18.03 -12.43 3.84
C GLN A 20 -19.42 -12.25 3.21
N GLN A 21 -19.75 -13.13 2.26
CA GLN A 21 -21.12 -13.59 2.06
C GLN A 21 -21.25 -14.99 2.66
N SER A 22 -21.95 -15.10 3.78
CA SER A 22 -22.28 -16.39 4.40
C SER A 22 -23.37 -17.11 3.60
N PRO A 23 -23.24 -18.42 3.31
CA PRO A 23 -24.24 -19.18 2.58
C PRO A 23 -25.15 -19.92 3.58
N VAL A 24 -26.21 -19.31 4.09
CA VAL A 24 -27.26 -20.04 4.83
C VAL A 24 -28.60 -19.33 4.70
N LEU A 25 -29.45 -19.79 3.77
CA LEU A 25 -30.89 -20.07 3.98
C LEU A 25 -31.51 -20.67 2.68
N SER A 26 -30.98 -21.78 2.20
CA SER A 26 -31.46 -22.46 0.98
C SER A 26 -32.50 -23.54 1.30
N GLN A 27 -33.64 -23.19 1.92
CA GLN A 27 -34.73 -24.17 2.09
C GLN A 27 -36.17 -23.63 2.14
N GLU A 28 -36.43 -22.31 2.08
CA GLU A 28 -37.81 -21.78 2.01
C GLU A 28 -38.18 -21.10 0.68
N LEU A 29 -37.35 -21.23 -0.36
CA LEU A 29 -37.49 -20.47 -1.61
C LEU A 29 -38.02 -21.26 -2.82
N GLU A 30 -38.58 -22.46 -2.64
CA GLU A 30 -39.13 -23.25 -3.77
C GLU A 30 -40.54 -22.82 -4.22
N LEU A 31 -41.22 -21.90 -3.52
CA LEU A 31 -42.58 -21.45 -3.86
C LEU A 31 -42.66 -20.04 -4.47
N ARG A 32 -41.52 -19.36 -4.67
CA ARG A 32 -41.44 -18.03 -5.30
C ARG A 32 -40.81 -18.02 -6.69
N ASP A 33 -40.46 -19.20 -7.21
CA ASP A 33 -39.52 -19.36 -8.34
C ASP A 33 -40.17 -19.26 -9.74
N THR A 34 -41.50 -19.29 -9.85
CA THR A 34 -42.17 -19.26 -11.16
C THR A 34 -42.33 -17.87 -11.78
N SER A 35 -42.06 -16.78 -11.05
CA SER A 35 -42.22 -15.41 -11.58
C SER A 35 -40.92 -14.62 -11.76
N ARG A 36 -39.76 -15.18 -11.39
CA ARG A 36 -38.44 -14.52 -11.58
C ARG A 36 -37.68 -14.97 -12.84
N ASN A 37 -38.21 -15.94 -13.59
CA ASN A 37 -37.59 -16.49 -14.80
C ASN A 37 -37.64 -15.59 -16.05
N LEU A 38 -37.80 -14.27 -15.89
CA LEU A 38 -37.84 -13.31 -17.01
C LEU A 38 -36.83 -12.15 -16.88
N LEU A 39 -36.00 -12.10 -15.84
CA LEU A 39 -34.90 -11.14 -15.80
C LEU A 39 -33.75 -11.70 -16.63
N ALA A 40 -33.60 -11.18 -17.85
CA ALA A 40 -32.46 -11.47 -18.69
C ALA A 40 -31.16 -11.12 -17.95
N ARG A 41 -30.20 -12.04 -18.06
CA ARG A 41 -28.90 -11.96 -17.38
C ARG A 41 -28.10 -10.78 -17.94
N ASP A 42 -27.36 -10.11 -17.07
CA ASP A 42 -26.37 -9.11 -17.46
C ASP A 42 -25.40 -9.72 -18.50
N GLY A 43 -25.36 -9.13 -19.71
CA GLY A 43 -24.56 -9.61 -20.84
C GLY A 43 -25.28 -10.39 -21.94
N ASP A 44 -26.61 -10.53 -21.90
CA ASP A 44 -27.41 -11.00 -23.06
C ASP A 44 -27.73 -9.88 -24.08
N HIS A 45 -26.99 -8.77 -24.03
CA HIS A 45 -26.85 -7.98 -25.25
C HIS A 45 -26.32 -8.91 -26.33
N ARG A 46 -27.04 -9.02 -27.46
CA ARG A 46 -26.46 -9.55 -28.70
C ARG A 46 -25.37 -8.58 -29.16
N HIS A 47 -24.23 -8.63 -28.49
CA HIS A 47 -23.03 -7.91 -28.86
C HIS A 47 -22.52 -8.53 -30.15
N HIS A 48 -23.01 -8.03 -31.29
CA HIS A 48 -22.26 -8.14 -32.51
C HIS A 48 -20.96 -7.37 -32.26
N SER A 49 -19.84 -8.07 -32.15
CA SER A 49 -18.49 -7.53 -31.93
C SER A 49 -18.00 -6.54 -33.00
N HIS A 50 -18.88 -6.12 -33.91
CA HIS A 50 -18.67 -5.25 -35.06
C HIS A 50 -19.72 -4.13 -35.18
N ALA A 51 -20.65 -4.00 -34.22
CA ALA A 51 -21.60 -2.88 -34.21
C ALA A 51 -20.90 -1.58 -33.82
N GLN A 52 -21.33 -0.44 -34.37
CA GLN A 52 -20.83 0.86 -33.94
C GLN A 52 -21.40 1.21 -32.54
N PRO A 53 -20.61 1.83 -31.64
CA PRO A 53 -21.10 2.28 -30.35
C PRO A 53 -22.24 3.30 -30.48
N VAL A 54 -23.22 3.21 -29.60
CA VAL A 54 -24.39 4.09 -29.60
C VAL A 54 -24.03 5.46 -29.00
N LEU A 55 -24.56 6.54 -29.59
CA LEU A 55 -24.35 7.91 -29.13
C LEU A 55 -25.40 8.39 -28.14
N GLU A 56 -26.65 7.99 -28.35
CA GLU A 56 -27.80 8.46 -27.58
C GLU A 56 -28.34 7.38 -26.65
N LEU A 57 -28.92 7.83 -25.53
CA LEU A 57 -29.46 6.94 -24.53
C LEU A 57 -30.92 6.60 -24.86
N ASN A 58 -31.19 5.32 -25.10
CA ASN A 58 -32.55 4.82 -25.28
C ASN A 58 -33.05 4.18 -23.99
N GLU A 59 -33.86 4.90 -23.21
CA GLU A 59 -34.39 4.40 -21.93
C GLU A 59 -35.25 3.15 -22.10
N THR A 60 -35.94 2.99 -23.23
CA THR A 60 -36.76 1.79 -23.49
C THR A 60 -35.87 0.55 -23.63
N GLU A 61 -34.73 0.70 -24.32
CA GLU A 61 -33.76 -0.38 -24.50
C GLU A 61 -33.04 -0.73 -23.21
N ILE A 62 -32.67 0.26 -22.40
CA ILE A 62 -32.09 0.03 -21.08
C ILE A 62 -33.07 -0.77 -20.21
N LEU A 63 -34.34 -0.39 -20.17
CA LEU A 63 -35.36 -1.07 -19.36
C LEU A 63 -35.71 -2.49 -19.83
N MET A 64 -35.30 -2.89 -21.04
CA MET A 64 -35.44 -4.29 -21.49
C MET A 64 -34.46 -5.23 -20.79
N TRP A 65 -33.29 -4.72 -20.39
CA TRP A 65 -32.18 -5.54 -19.86
C TRP A 65 -31.79 -5.16 -18.43
N HIS A 66 -32.13 -3.95 -17.99
CA HIS A 66 -31.80 -3.42 -16.69
C HIS A 66 -33.03 -2.92 -15.94
N ALA A 67 -32.98 -3.07 -14.62
CA ALA A 67 -34.01 -2.52 -13.75
C ALA A 67 -34.00 -0.99 -13.76
N PRO A 68 -35.17 -0.34 -13.60
CA PRO A 68 -35.24 1.11 -13.47
C PRO A 68 -34.44 1.56 -12.26
N THR A 69 -33.69 2.65 -12.39
CA THR A 69 -32.89 3.19 -11.29
C THR A 69 -33.82 3.71 -10.17
N PRO A 70 -33.82 3.07 -8.99
CA PRO A 70 -34.67 3.50 -7.89
C PRO A 70 -34.17 4.82 -7.28
N PRO A 71 -35.02 5.55 -6.54
CA PRO A 71 -34.57 6.73 -5.81
C PRO A 71 -33.50 6.35 -4.77
N SER A 72 -32.56 7.26 -4.55
CA SER A 72 -31.43 7.08 -3.64
C SER A 72 -31.40 8.15 -2.55
N TYR A 73 -30.47 8.02 -1.60
CA TYR A 73 -30.25 9.06 -0.60
C TYR A 73 -29.87 10.40 -1.23
N TYR A 74 -29.04 10.37 -2.30
CA TYR A 74 -28.71 11.54 -3.08
C TYR A 74 -29.94 12.21 -3.69
N THR A 75 -30.85 11.43 -4.29
CA THR A 75 -32.04 12.02 -4.91
C THR A 75 -32.98 12.62 -3.87
N ILE A 76 -33.12 12.07 -2.67
CA ILE A 76 -33.90 12.71 -1.60
C ILE A 76 -33.28 14.04 -1.16
N ASP A 77 -31.98 14.04 -0.90
CA ASP A 77 -31.28 15.19 -0.33
C ASP A 77 -31.19 16.36 -1.30
N TRP A 78 -31.08 16.09 -2.61
CA TRP A 78 -30.78 17.10 -3.62
C TRP A 78 -31.83 17.25 -4.72
N GLU A 79 -32.63 16.24 -5.00
CA GLU A 79 -33.56 16.21 -6.14
C GLU A 79 -35.03 16.20 -5.67
N GLY A 80 -35.92 16.88 -6.39
CA GLY A 80 -37.38 16.80 -6.20
C GLY A 80 -38.01 17.66 -5.07
N PRO A 81 -39.07 18.44 -5.33
CA PRO A 81 -39.74 19.28 -4.32
C PRO A 81 -40.60 18.49 -3.30
N ALA A 82 -40.92 17.22 -3.58
CA ALA A 82 -41.90 16.44 -2.80
C ALA A 82 -41.43 15.97 -1.41
N ASN A 83 -40.12 16.00 -1.15
CA ASN A 83 -39.52 15.46 0.09
C ASN A 83 -38.73 16.52 0.89
N ALA A 84 -38.98 17.81 0.67
CA ALA A 84 -38.26 18.90 1.32
C ALA A 84 -38.20 18.75 2.86
N ASP A 85 -39.30 18.30 3.46
CA ASP A 85 -39.44 18.13 4.91
C ASP A 85 -38.60 16.97 5.50
N LYS A 86 -38.05 16.10 4.65
CA LYS A 86 -37.27 14.91 5.02
C LYS A 86 -35.79 15.02 4.66
N ARG A 87 -35.32 16.21 4.27
CA ARG A 87 -33.94 16.45 3.84
C ARG A 87 -33.02 16.68 5.01
N HIS A 88 -31.97 15.87 5.12
CA HIS A 88 -30.95 16.03 6.14
C HIS A 88 -29.53 15.92 5.58
N PRO A 89 -29.18 16.64 4.48
CA PRO A 89 -27.88 16.52 3.83
C PRO A 89 -26.73 16.86 4.78
N GLY A 90 -26.94 17.79 5.72
CA GLY A 90 -25.95 18.15 6.73
C GLY A 90 -25.50 16.97 7.59
N LEU A 91 -26.39 16.03 7.92
CA LEU A 91 -26.04 14.88 8.76
C LEU A 91 -25.18 13.86 8.02
N ILE A 92 -25.54 13.53 6.77
CA ILE A 92 -24.75 12.58 5.97
C ILE A 92 -23.41 13.18 5.52
N ILE A 93 -23.36 14.49 5.22
CA ILE A 93 -22.11 15.20 4.97
C ILE A 93 -21.24 15.17 6.23
N SER A 94 -21.81 15.43 7.41
CA SER A 94 -21.07 15.37 8.67
C SER A 94 -20.51 13.97 8.92
N HIS A 95 -21.30 12.92 8.66
CA HIS A 95 -20.82 11.54 8.73
C HIS A 95 -19.63 11.30 7.80
N ALA A 96 -19.76 11.67 6.52
CA ALA A 96 -18.70 11.48 5.53
C ALA A 96 -17.42 12.25 5.92
N VAL A 97 -17.54 13.49 6.37
CA VAL A 97 -16.41 14.32 6.80
C VAL A 97 -15.75 13.74 8.05
N PHE A 98 -16.51 13.44 9.12
CA PHE A 98 -15.93 12.91 10.35
C PHE A 98 -15.26 11.54 10.15
N MET A 99 -15.89 10.63 9.40
CA MET A 99 -15.29 9.33 9.09
C MET A 99 -14.06 9.46 8.19
N SER A 100 -14.06 10.38 7.22
CA SER A 100 -12.90 10.63 6.38
C SER A 100 -11.73 11.22 7.17
N LEU A 101 -12.00 12.19 8.05
CA LEU A 101 -10.98 12.75 8.97
C LEU A 101 -10.46 11.68 9.93
N ALA A 102 -11.31 10.78 10.42
CA ALA A 102 -10.88 9.66 11.26
C ALA A 102 -9.91 8.73 10.51
N PHE A 103 -10.34 8.16 9.38
CA PHE A 103 -9.60 7.09 8.71
C PHE A 103 -8.44 7.58 7.82
N PHE A 104 -8.54 8.76 7.22
CA PHE A 104 -7.50 9.27 6.31
C PHE A 104 -6.55 10.28 6.96
N ILE A 105 -6.91 10.85 8.12
CA ILE A 105 -6.04 11.79 8.85
C ILE A 105 -5.63 11.22 10.21
N ALA A 106 -6.58 11.06 11.14
CA ALA A 106 -6.25 10.71 12.53
C ALA A 106 -5.58 9.32 12.64
N LEU A 107 -6.07 8.33 11.89
CA LEU A 107 -5.52 6.98 11.88
C LEU A 107 -4.08 6.93 11.33
N PRO A 108 -3.75 7.44 10.13
CA PRO A 108 -2.38 7.51 9.65
C PRO A 108 -1.43 8.25 10.61
N MET A 109 -1.90 9.34 11.22
CA MET A 109 -1.12 10.08 12.20
C MET A 109 -0.86 9.27 13.48
N ALA A 110 -1.85 8.50 13.96
CA ALA A 110 -1.68 7.58 15.08
C ALA A 110 -0.66 6.48 14.76
N ILE A 111 -0.72 5.90 13.56
CA ILE A 111 0.24 4.89 13.08
C ILE A 111 1.66 5.49 13.01
N ILE A 112 1.80 6.72 12.51
CA ILE A 112 3.10 7.41 12.47
C ILE A 112 3.65 7.59 13.88
N PHE A 113 2.88 8.19 14.79
CA PHE A 113 3.34 8.44 16.16
C PHE A 113 3.70 7.15 16.89
N ARG A 114 2.94 6.07 16.69
CA ARG A 114 3.27 4.73 17.21
C ARG A 114 4.60 4.23 16.64
N SER A 115 4.81 4.37 15.32
CA SER A 115 6.04 3.92 14.65
C SER A 115 7.31 4.64 15.10
N VAL A 116 7.19 5.87 15.60
CA VAL A 116 8.32 6.66 16.13
C VAL A 116 8.32 6.76 17.66
N LYS A 117 7.45 6.02 18.37
CA LYS A 117 7.31 6.07 19.84
C LYS A 117 7.11 7.50 20.38
N HIS A 118 6.36 8.34 19.65
CA HIS A 118 6.15 9.73 20.00
C HIS A 118 5.01 9.91 21.02
N ALA A 119 5.19 10.81 21.99
CA ALA A 119 4.22 11.06 23.07
C ALA A 119 2.82 11.51 22.58
N GLY A 120 2.74 12.07 21.36
CA GLY A 120 1.48 12.46 20.72
C GLY A 120 0.59 11.30 20.25
N GLN A 121 1.02 10.05 20.38
CA GLN A 121 0.24 8.88 19.95
C GLN A 121 -1.17 8.86 20.57
N SER A 122 -1.27 9.02 21.89
CA SER A 122 -2.56 8.97 22.59
C SER A 122 -3.52 10.07 22.12
N MET A 123 -3.02 11.25 21.78
CA MET A 123 -3.84 12.34 21.23
C MET A 123 -4.44 11.97 19.87
N ALA A 124 -3.63 11.39 18.97
CA ALA A 124 -4.12 10.95 17.67
C ALA A 124 -5.13 9.81 17.79
N THR A 125 -4.94 8.88 18.73
CA THR A 125 -5.90 7.80 19.01
C THR A 125 -7.22 8.33 19.58
N VAL A 126 -7.18 9.30 20.50
CA VAL A 126 -8.40 9.95 21.03
C VAL A 126 -9.13 10.71 19.92
N ALA A 127 -8.40 11.43 19.06
CA ALA A 127 -8.98 12.12 17.92
C ALA A 127 -9.66 11.13 16.95
N PHE A 128 -9.02 9.99 16.65
CA PHE A 128 -9.58 8.95 15.80
C PHE A 128 -10.93 8.43 16.33
N TYR A 129 -11.00 8.08 17.61
CA TYR A 129 -12.24 7.58 18.20
C TYR A 129 -13.29 8.66 18.40
N GLY A 130 -12.90 9.87 18.79
CA GLY A 130 -13.82 11.01 18.89
C GLY A 130 -14.51 11.31 17.56
N LEU A 131 -13.73 11.37 16.48
CA LEU A 131 -14.27 11.56 15.13
C LEU A 131 -15.14 10.38 14.70
N SER A 132 -14.74 9.14 15.00
CA SER A 132 -15.54 7.95 14.69
C SER A 132 -16.89 7.96 15.40
N VAL A 133 -16.93 8.35 16.69
CA VAL A 133 -18.19 8.47 17.45
C VAL A 133 -19.09 9.56 16.87
N LEU A 134 -18.54 10.73 16.52
CA LEU A 134 -19.32 11.80 15.88
C LEU A 134 -19.84 11.38 14.49
N GLY A 135 -19.04 10.65 13.73
CA GLY A 135 -19.42 10.05 12.45
C GLY A 135 -20.55 9.02 12.61
N CYS A 136 -20.46 8.11 13.57
CA CYS A 136 -21.52 7.14 13.85
C CYS A 136 -22.79 7.81 14.38
N ALA A 137 -22.68 8.82 15.24
CA ALA A 137 -23.83 9.55 15.78
C ALA A 137 -24.60 10.31 14.69
N SER A 138 -23.89 10.99 13.79
CA SER A 138 -24.50 11.69 12.65
C SER A 138 -25.19 10.73 11.67
N SER A 139 -24.57 9.59 11.36
CA SER A 139 -25.19 8.52 10.54
C SER A 139 -26.40 7.88 11.24
N GLY A 140 -26.32 7.60 12.54
CA GLY A 140 -27.42 7.05 13.32
C GLY A 140 -28.63 8.00 13.37
N LEU A 141 -28.38 9.31 13.46
CA LEU A 141 -29.45 10.31 13.37
C LEU A 141 -30.03 10.40 11.96
N TYR A 142 -29.18 10.39 10.93
CA TYR A 142 -29.62 10.41 9.53
C TYR A 142 -30.50 9.20 9.18
N THR A 143 -30.08 7.98 9.54
CA THR A 143 -30.86 6.75 9.28
C THR A 143 -32.17 6.66 10.06
N LYS A 144 -32.31 7.40 11.16
CA LYS A 144 -33.56 7.50 11.92
C LYS A 144 -34.54 8.50 11.31
N LEU A 145 -34.02 9.58 10.71
CA LEU A 145 -34.84 10.66 10.14
C LEU A 145 -35.17 10.45 8.65
N THR A 146 -34.32 9.72 7.94
CA THR A 146 -34.44 9.46 6.50
C THR A 146 -34.96 8.04 6.27
N PRO A 147 -35.94 7.81 5.38
CA PRO A 147 -36.38 6.47 5.03
C PRO A 147 -35.24 5.65 4.43
N ASN A 148 -35.27 4.33 4.61
CA ASN A 148 -34.23 3.47 4.06
C ASN A 148 -34.35 3.41 2.53
N MET A 149 -33.35 3.95 1.82
CA MET A 149 -33.31 3.99 0.35
C MET A 149 -32.46 2.89 -0.27
N TYR A 150 -31.80 2.06 0.54
CA TYR A 150 -30.93 0.99 0.08
C TYR A 150 -31.16 -0.27 0.92
N GLU A 151 -32.11 -1.09 0.48
CA GLU A 151 -32.40 -2.37 1.12
C GLU A 151 -31.22 -3.34 1.00
N GLY A 152 -30.97 -4.13 2.05
CA GLY A 152 -29.84 -5.08 2.06
C GLY A 152 -28.45 -4.46 2.23
N SER A 153 -28.34 -3.15 2.49
CA SER A 153 -27.05 -2.48 2.70
C SER A 153 -26.15 -3.16 3.75
N VAL A 154 -24.91 -3.45 3.35
CA VAL A 154 -23.89 -4.06 4.22
C VAL A 154 -22.90 -3.05 4.82
N HIS A 155 -22.92 -1.79 4.36
CA HIS A 155 -21.96 -0.77 4.79
C HIS A 155 -21.97 -0.53 6.29
N GLY A 156 -23.15 -0.41 6.92
CA GLY A 156 -23.23 -0.24 8.37
C GLY A 156 -22.63 -1.43 9.13
N LYS A 157 -22.99 -2.66 8.73
CA LYS A 157 -22.48 -3.90 9.36
C LYS A 157 -20.95 -4.02 9.20
N HIS A 158 -20.45 -3.78 7.99
CA HIS A 158 -19.02 -3.81 7.70
C HIS A 158 -18.28 -2.66 8.41
N GLY A 159 -18.86 -1.46 8.49
CA GLY A 159 -18.29 -0.33 9.21
C GLY A 159 -18.11 -0.62 10.71
N TYR A 160 -19.12 -1.22 11.36
CA TYR A 160 -19.00 -1.66 12.75
C TYR A 160 -17.95 -2.76 12.94
N LEU A 161 -17.80 -3.69 11.99
CA LEU A 161 -16.72 -4.69 12.00
C LEU A 161 -15.34 -4.01 11.96
N VAL A 162 -15.13 -3.07 11.04
CA VAL A 162 -13.86 -2.32 10.91
C VAL A 162 -13.56 -1.54 12.19
N LEU A 163 -14.54 -0.87 12.77
CA LEU A 163 -14.39 -0.17 14.05
C LEU A 163 -14.09 -1.13 15.20
N ALA A 164 -14.74 -2.29 15.26
CA ALA A 164 -14.46 -3.31 16.26
C ALA A 164 -13.02 -3.83 16.14
N LEU A 165 -12.53 -4.08 14.92
CA LEU A 165 -11.14 -4.46 14.67
C LEU A 165 -10.16 -3.36 15.10
N ALA A 166 -10.47 -2.08 14.85
CA ALA A 166 -9.67 -0.96 15.30
C ALA A 166 -9.61 -0.89 16.84
N VAL A 167 -10.75 -1.08 17.52
CA VAL A 167 -10.82 -1.14 18.99
C VAL A 167 -9.99 -2.31 19.51
N MET A 168 -10.09 -3.49 18.91
CA MET A 168 -9.30 -4.66 19.32
C MET A 168 -7.79 -4.42 19.18
N LEU A 169 -7.35 -3.81 18.07
CA LEU A 169 -5.95 -3.47 17.85
C LEU A 169 -5.42 -2.41 18.83
N SER A 170 -6.28 -1.53 19.31
CA SER A 170 -5.91 -0.49 20.27
C SER A 170 -6.31 -0.82 21.71
N ALA A 171 -6.85 -2.02 21.97
CA ALA A 171 -7.38 -2.39 23.28
C ALA A 171 -6.32 -2.30 24.37
N ILE A 172 -5.09 -2.70 24.08
CA ILE A 172 -3.95 -2.60 25.03
C ILE A 172 -3.65 -1.12 25.35
N ASP A 173 -3.62 -0.26 24.33
CA ASP A 173 -3.39 1.19 24.50
C ASP A 173 -4.54 1.85 25.28
N ILE A 174 -5.78 1.47 24.98
CA ILE A 174 -6.99 1.95 25.66
C ILE A 174 -6.98 1.51 27.12
N LEU A 175 -6.67 0.24 27.42
CA LEU A 175 -6.58 -0.28 28.78
C LEU A 175 -5.49 0.42 29.58
N ALA A 176 -4.32 0.67 28.97
CA ALA A 176 -3.26 1.44 29.60
C ALA A 176 -3.71 2.89 29.90
N ALA A 177 -4.42 3.54 28.98
CA ALA A 177 -4.98 4.87 29.20
C ALA A 177 -6.05 4.87 30.32
N ILE A 178 -6.93 3.87 30.37
CA ILE A 178 -7.93 3.70 31.43
C ILE A 178 -7.26 3.49 32.79
N ARG A 179 -6.23 2.64 32.88
CA ARG A 179 -5.48 2.44 34.13
C ARG A 179 -4.85 3.75 34.62
N ARG A 180 -4.26 4.53 33.72
CA ARG A 180 -3.72 5.87 34.04
C ARG A 180 -4.80 6.83 34.52
N PHE A 181 -5.96 6.81 33.86
CA PHE A 181 -7.11 7.62 34.26
C PHE A 181 -7.63 7.23 35.65
N VAL A 182 -7.80 5.94 35.92
CA VAL A 182 -8.22 5.44 37.24
C VAL A 182 -7.20 5.81 38.32
N ALA A 183 -5.90 5.68 38.03
CA ALA A 183 -4.83 6.10 38.95
C ALA A 183 -4.87 7.61 39.24
N PHE A 184 -5.13 8.44 38.22
CA PHE A 184 -5.30 9.88 38.39
C PHE A 184 -6.57 10.25 39.16
N VAL A 185 -7.68 9.54 38.96
CA VAL A 185 -8.93 9.78 39.71
C VAL A 185 -8.77 9.37 41.18
N ARG A 186 -7.98 8.32 41.45
CA ARG A 186 -7.68 7.81 42.80
C ARG A 186 -6.55 8.57 43.51
N SER A 187 -5.73 9.33 42.80
CA SER A 187 -4.69 10.13 43.44
C SER A 187 -5.30 11.31 44.20
N GLU A 188 -4.80 11.58 45.40
CA GLU A 188 -5.25 12.69 46.27
C GLU A 188 -4.71 14.07 45.86
N GLU A 189 -4.05 14.17 44.70
CA GLU A 189 -3.53 15.43 44.18
C GLU A 189 -4.65 16.37 43.69
N PRO A 190 -4.50 17.70 43.81
CA PRO A 190 -5.47 18.66 43.29
C PRO A 190 -5.65 18.47 41.78
N LYS A 191 -6.88 18.17 41.36
CA LYS A 191 -7.24 17.85 39.97
C LYS A 191 -7.13 19.09 39.07
N SER A 192 -5.94 19.35 38.54
CA SER A 192 -5.70 20.39 37.55
C SER A 192 -5.74 19.84 36.13
N PHE A 193 -6.35 20.58 35.19
CA PHE A 193 -6.37 20.22 33.76
C PHE A 193 -4.96 20.04 33.19
N LYS A 194 -3.98 20.83 33.65
CA LYS A 194 -2.58 20.73 33.19
C LYS A 194 -1.92 19.43 33.65
N LEU A 195 -2.23 18.97 34.86
CA LEU A 195 -1.75 17.69 35.40
C LEU A 195 -2.44 16.51 34.71
N PHE A 196 -3.76 16.59 34.49
CA PHE A 196 -4.52 15.63 33.70
C PHE A 196 -3.92 15.46 32.30
N TRP A 197 -3.68 16.57 31.61
CA TRP A 197 -3.15 16.59 30.24
C TRP A 197 -1.74 16.01 30.15
N ASN A 198 -0.86 16.37 31.08
CA ASN A 198 0.51 15.87 31.10
C ASN A 198 0.63 14.39 31.49
N ARG A 199 -0.19 13.93 32.44
CA ARG A 199 -0.10 12.57 32.99
C ARG A 199 -0.84 11.54 32.14
N ILE A 200 -2.06 11.85 31.67
CA ILE A 200 -2.91 10.90 30.95
C ILE A 200 -2.68 10.94 29.44
N VAL A 201 -2.65 12.15 28.86
CA VAL A 201 -2.61 12.33 27.39
C VAL A 201 -1.18 12.34 26.86
N LEU A 202 -0.26 13.08 27.49
CA LEU A 202 1.14 13.17 27.04
C LEU A 202 2.09 12.15 27.67
N ASN A 203 1.65 11.40 28.68
CA ASN A 203 2.43 10.38 29.39
C ASN A 203 3.83 10.88 29.85
N LYS A 204 3.93 12.12 30.34
CA LYS A 204 5.21 12.75 30.68
C LYS A 204 5.79 12.35 32.04
N ASP A 205 4.96 11.92 32.99
CA ASP A 205 5.38 11.75 34.40
C ASP A 205 6.03 10.38 34.72
N ILE A 206 5.84 9.35 33.89
CA ILE A 206 6.39 8.00 34.15
C ILE A 206 7.89 7.91 33.82
N ASN A 207 8.48 8.87 33.11
CA ASN A 207 9.94 8.91 32.90
C ASN A 207 10.73 9.33 34.16
N ARG A 208 10.08 9.62 35.30
CA ARG A 208 10.75 9.95 36.58
C ARG A 208 10.73 8.83 37.63
N VAL A 209 9.94 7.78 37.46
CA VAL A 209 9.94 6.59 38.34
C VAL A 209 10.20 5.40 37.43
N GLY A 210 11.32 4.70 37.63
CA GLY A 210 11.88 3.65 36.77
C GLY A 210 11.00 2.42 36.56
N SER A 211 9.84 2.59 35.97
CA SER A 211 8.99 1.54 35.40
C SER A 211 8.54 2.05 34.04
N GLY A 212 9.33 1.72 33.02
CA GLY A 212 8.93 1.95 31.64
C GLY A 212 7.54 1.35 31.39
N PRO A 213 6.78 1.87 30.40
CA PRO A 213 5.58 1.18 29.97
C PRO A 213 5.96 -0.28 29.67
N GLU A 214 5.20 -1.25 30.19
CA GLU A 214 5.32 -2.71 30.00
C GLU A 214 5.15 -3.16 28.54
N TYR A 215 5.69 -2.40 27.60
CA TYR A 215 5.84 -2.70 26.20
C TYR A 215 7.31 -3.01 25.84
N THR A 216 8.25 -2.77 26.74
CA THR A 216 9.68 -3.12 26.56
C THR A 216 9.94 -4.63 26.55
N GLY A 217 8.96 -5.47 26.87
CA GLY A 217 9.10 -6.93 26.88
C GLY A 217 8.69 -7.68 25.61
N LEU A 218 7.97 -7.05 24.67
CA LEU A 218 7.40 -7.74 23.49
C LEU A 218 7.73 -7.09 22.14
N VAL A 219 8.33 -5.89 22.14
CA VAL A 219 8.98 -5.30 20.97
C VAL A 219 10.40 -4.91 21.35
N VAL A 220 11.27 -5.93 21.33
CA VAL A 220 12.72 -5.74 21.28
C VAL A 220 13.12 -5.81 19.81
N GLU A 221 13.14 -4.67 19.14
CA GLU A 221 14.33 -4.32 18.36
C GLU A 221 15.22 -3.59 19.35
N GLU A 222 16.35 -4.21 19.70
CA GLU A 222 17.42 -3.54 20.45
C GLU A 222 17.82 -2.28 19.68
N PRO A 223 17.96 -1.11 20.33
CA PRO A 223 18.69 -0.02 19.72
C PRO A 223 20.15 -0.48 19.57
N GLU A 224 20.67 -0.50 18.34
CA GLU A 224 22.11 -0.46 18.11
C GLU A 224 22.64 0.86 18.70
N GLU A 225 23.00 0.85 19.98
CA GLU A 225 23.84 1.89 20.58
C GLU A 225 25.28 1.66 20.10
N LEU A 226 25.65 2.34 19.02
CA LEU A 226 27.04 2.62 18.71
C LEU A 226 27.54 3.69 19.70
N GLU A 227 28.07 3.26 20.85
CA GLU A 227 28.93 4.12 21.66
C GLU A 227 30.24 4.34 20.89
N MET A 228 30.38 5.51 20.26
CA MET A 228 31.70 6.02 19.87
C MET A 228 32.38 6.61 21.12
N PRO A 229 33.61 6.20 21.47
CA PRO A 229 34.31 6.81 22.58
C PRO A 229 34.60 8.29 22.24
N LYS A 230 34.09 9.19 23.08
CA LYS A 230 34.49 10.60 23.12
C LYS A 230 35.99 10.66 23.41
N ILE A 231 36.79 10.97 22.39
CA ILE A 231 38.15 11.49 22.61
C ILE A 231 37.97 12.89 23.20
N SER A 232 38.23 13.00 24.49
CA SER A 232 38.37 14.27 25.20
C SER A 232 39.52 15.07 24.59
N ARG A 233 39.19 16.13 23.85
CA ARG A 233 40.11 17.23 23.54
C ARG A 233 40.25 18.06 24.81
N GLU A 234 41.25 17.75 25.61
CA GLU A 234 41.73 18.65 26.66
C GLU A 234 42.79 19.57 26.05
N SER A 235 42.41 20.83 25.86
CA SER A 235 43.34 21.93 25.63
C SER A 235 43.50 22.68 26.96
N SER A 236 44.68 22.61 27.56
CA SER A 236 45.15 23.65 28.47
C SER A 236 46.64 23.87 28.29
N ASP A 237 46.94 25.14 28.05
CA ASP A 237 48.24 25.78 27.86
C ASP A 237 48.94 26.02 29.21
N GLY A 238 50.28 26.13 29.24
CA GLY A 238 50.99 26.62 30.44
C GLY A 238 52.43 26.16 30.72
N SER A 239 53.40 26.86 30.10
CA SER A 239 54.73 27.29 30.60
C SER A 239 55.89 26.31 30.93
N ALA A 240 56.92 26.38 30.08
CA ALA A 240 58.34 26.66 30.33
C ALA A 240 59.14 25.94 31.46
N LEU A 241 60.19 25.18 31.08
CA LEU A 241 61.62 25.56 31.25
C LEU A 241 62.60 24.48 30.72
N ARG A 242 63.68 24.96 30.09
CA ARG A 242 65.07 24.39 29.93
C ARG A 242 65.30 23.20 28.98
N GLU A 243 65.97 23.45 27.84
CA GLU A 243 67.42 23.21 27.60
C GLU A 243 67.77 21.71 27.68
N THR A 244 68.17 21.04 26.60
CA THR A 244 69.52 21.17 26.03
C THR A 244 69.62 20.47 24.66
N ALA A 245 70.24 21.19 23.72
CA ALA A 245 70.95 20.84 22.49
C ALA A 245 70.98 19.39 21.93
N GLN A 246 70.72 19.29 20.61
CA GLN A 246 71.52 18.63 19.55
C GLN A 246 70.73 18.71 18.23
N TRP A 247 70.81 19.79 17.44
CA TRP A 247 71.78 20.01 16.35
C TRP A 247 71.91 18.75 15.44
N ALA A 248 71.17 18.69 14.33
CA ALA A 248 71.54 19.14 12.99
C ALA A 248 71.99 17.96 12.09
N ASN A 249 71.83 18.14 10.77
CA ASN A 249 71.98 17.18 9.66
C ASN A 249 70.65 16.43 9.38
N ASP A 250 70.00 16.53 8.23
CA ASP A 250 70.46 16.95 6.91
C ASP A 250 69.32 17.52 6.04
N VAL A 251 69.78 18.25 5.04
CA VAL A 251 69.09 19.22 4.21
C VAL A 251 68.96 18.71 2.77
N HIS A 252 67.90 19.13 2.06
CA HIS A 252 67.67 19.06 0.59
C HIS A 252 67.23 17.68 0.02
N ASN A 253 66.22 17.56 -0.85
CA ASN A 253 66.09 18.27 -2.14
C ASN A 253 64.69 18.14 -2.79
N HIS A 254 64.46 19.03 -3.75
CA HIS A 254 63.28 19.42 -4.54
C HIS A 254 62.29 18.39 -5.15
N ARG A 255 60.99 18.68 -4.97
CA ARG A 255 59.99 19.14 -5.98
C ARG A 255 60.03 18.55 -7.41
N ARG A 256 58.93 17.89 -7.83
CA ARG A 256 58.20 18.13 -9.11
C ARG A 256 56.83 17.41 -9.16
N ASN A 257 55.80 18.18 -9.48
CA ASN A 257 54.43 17.76 -9.80
C ASN A 257 54.35 17.10 -11.20
N PHE A 258 53.37 16.23 -11.44
CA PHE A 258 52.45 16.30 -12.59
C PHE A 258 51.27 15.33 -12.42
N SER A 259 50.19 15.62 -13.13
CA SER A 259 48.81 15.17 -12.97
C SER A 259 48.33 14.24 -14.12
N ILE A 260 47.14 13.63 -13.93
CA ILE A 260 46.14 13.20 -14.96
C ILE A 260 46.26 11.76 -15.55
N VAL A 261 45.24 10.94 -15.18
CA VAL A 261 44.34 10.06 -15.99
C VAL A 261 44.90 8.92 -16.87
N SER A 262 44.22 7.75 -16.74
CA SER A 262 43.89 6.73 -17.76
C SER A 262 44.48 5.33 -17.57
N GLU A 263 43.59 4.32 -17.64
CA GLU A 263 43.77 2.88 -17.98
C GLU A 263 44.76 2.07 -17.10
N GLY A 264 44.46 0.90 -16.56
CA GLY A 264 43.82 -0.27 -17.17
C GLY A 264 44.79 -1.46 -17.05
N THR A 265 44.47 -2.41 -16.17
CA THR A 265 44.74 -3.86 -16.34
C THR A 265 46.13 -4.43 -15.92
N ILE A 266 46.12 -5.14 -14.78
CA ILE A 266 46.62 -6.52 -14.54
C ILE A 266 48.11 -6.86 -14.14
N PHE A 267 48.17 -7.79 -13.16
CA PHE A 267 49.24 -8.69 -12.62
C PHE A 267 50.38 -8.16 -11.71
N GLY A 268 50.12 -8.21 -10.39
CA GLY A 268 50.72 -9.15 -9.41
C GLY A 268 52.24 -9.18 -9.13
N SER A 269 52.63 -8.96 -7.87
CA SER A 269 53.38 -9.94 -7.03
C SER A 269 53.77 -9.40 -5.64
N HIS A 270 53.30 -10.12 -4.61
CA HIS A 270 53.88 -10.41 -3.28
C HIS A 270 54.34 -9.28 -2.33
N SER A 271 53.66 -9.21 -1.17
CA SER A 271 54.33 -9.39 0.13
C SER A 271 53.35 -9.97 1.17
N PRO A 272 53.78 -10.91 2.04
CA PRO A 272 52.93 -11.70 2.92
C PRO A 272 52.81 -11.04 4.29
N THR A 273 51.61 -10.97 4.86
CA THR A 273 51.48 -10.91 6.33
C THR A 273 50.21 -11.61 6.76
N HIS A 274 50.40 -12.88 7.08
CA HIS A 274 49.54 -13.69 7.92
C HIS A 274 49.24 -12.93 9.22
N SER A 275 48.00 -12.47 9.36
CA SER A 275 47.42 -12.22 10.68
C SER A 275 46.09 -12.97 10.72
N ASP A 276 46.20 -14.25 11.07
CA ASP A 276 45.17 -14.96 11.80
C ASP A 276 44.81 -14.14 13.04
N ILE A 277 43.82 -13.27 12.89
CA ILE A 277 42.97 -12.85 13.99
C ILE A 277 41.55 -13.20 13.56
N THR A 278 41.33 -14.51 13.48
CA THR A 278 40.06 -15.13 13.88
C THR A 278 39.82 -14.78 15.35
N LEU A 279 39.40 -13.53 15.60
CA LEU A 279 38.78 -13.16 16.85
C LEU A 279 37.43 -13.87 16.87
N ASP A 280 37.48 -15.06 17.45
CA ASP A 280 36.40 -15.86 17.99
C ASP A 280 35.66 -15.05 19.07
N GLY A 281 35.01 -13.99 18.62
CA GLY A 281 34.04 -13.21 19.36
C GLY A 281 32.70 -13.89 19.23
N LYS A 282 32.56 -15.09 19.82
CA LYS A 282 31.28 -15.54 20.36
C LYS A 282 30.84 -14.52 21.42
N LEU A 283 30.34 -13.37 20.96
CA LEU A 283 29.40 -12.57 21.71
C LEU A 283 28.21 -13.49 21.91
N ARG A 284 28.20 -14.09 23.09
CA ARG A 284 27.16 -14.92 23.65
C ARG A 284 25.86 -14.14 23.52
N ARG A 285 25.15 -14.37 22.42
CA ARG A 285 23.82 -13.82 22.14
C ARG A 285 22.85 -14.43 23.14
N ASN A 286 22.85 -13.87 24.34
CA ASN A 286 21.85 -14.15 25.36
C ASN A 286 20.61 -13.26 25.14
N GLY A 287 20.19 -13.11 23.89
CA GLY A 287 18.86 -12.62 23.56
C GLY A 287 17.92 -13.81 23.61
N LYS A 288 17.06 -13.88 24.64
CA LYS A 288 15.95 -14.85 24.68
C LYS A 288 15.24 -14.77 23.33
N SER A 289 15.34 -15.83 22.53
CA SER A 289 14.64 -15.92 21.25
C SER A 289 13.15 -15.72 21.52
N SER A 290 12.61 -14.55 21.18
CA SER A 290 11.16 -14.33 21.16
C SER A 290 10.53 -15.51 20.41
N GLY A 291 9.60 -16.22 21.03
CA GLY A 291 8.96 -17.38 20.40
C GLY A 291 8.41 -17.03 19.02
N LEU A 292 8.36 -18.01 18.11
CA LEU A 292 7.78 -17.84 16.76
C LEU A 292 6.41 -17.14 16.82
N LEU A 293 5.59 -17.48 17.82
CA LEU A 293 4.28 -16.88 18.09
C LEU A 293 4.34 -15.36 18.34
N VAL A 294 5.33 -14.86 19.09
CA VAL A 294 5.48 -13.42 19.37
C VAL A 294 5.84 -12.68 18.09
N ARG A 295 6.74 -13.24 17.27
CA ARG A 295 7.10 -12.64 15.98
C ARG A 295 5.92 -12.62 15.02
N VAL A 296 5.18 -13.73 14.92
CA VAL A 296 3.97 -13.82 14.10
C VAL A 296 2.92 -12.82 14.59
N GLY A 297 2.72 -12.70 15.90
CA GLY A 297 1.81 -11.73 16.51
C GLY A 297 2.18 -10.28 16.16
N ASN A 298 3.45 -9.89 16.29
CA ASN A 298 3.92 -8.54 15.98
C ASN A 298 3.75 -8.19 14.49
N VAL A 299 4.03 -9.15 13.61
CA VAL A 299 3.84 -8.97 12.17
C VAL A 299 2.34 -8.86 11.85
N ALA A 300 1.52 -9.77 12.38
CA ALA A 300 0.07 -9.75 12.18
C ALA A 300 -0.55 -8.43 12.67
N PHE A 301 -0.12 -7.93 13.83
CA PHE A 301 -0.53 -6.63 14.36
C PHE A 301 -0.19 -5.48 13.40
N THR A 302 1.06 -5.41 12.94
CA THR A 302 1.53 -4.35 12.04
C THR A 302 0.80 -4.38 10.69
N VAL A 303 0.54 -5.59 10.18
CA VAL A 303 -0.20 -5.80 8.93
C VAL A 303 -1.66 -5.35 9.10
N LEU A 304 -2.33 -5.80 10.16
CA LEU A 304 -3.74 -5.48 10.39
C LEU A 304 -3.94 -3.98 10.66
N GLU A 305 -3.04 -3.34 11.40
CA GLU A 305 -3.06 -1.90 11.64
C GLU A 305 -2.99 -1.10 10.32
N ARG A 306 -2.11 -1.50 9.39
CA ARG A 306 -2.00 -0.86 8.07
C ARG A 306 -3.18 -1.22 7.16
N ALA A 307 -3.73 -2.43 7.28
CA ALA A 307 -4.91 -2.86 6.56
C ALA A 307 -6.15 -1.99 6.88
N LEU A 308 -6.24 -1.42 8.09
CA LEU A 308 -7.33 -0.50 8.46
C LEU A 308 -7.41 0.75 7.57
N VAL A 309 -6.29 1.24 7.03
CA VAL A 309 -6.29 2.39 6.10
C VAL A 309 -7.01 2.02 4.80
N PHE A 310 -6.73 0.82 4.28
CA PHE A 310 -7.40 0.32 3.08
C PHE A 310 -8.85 -0.11 3.36
N ALA A 311 -9.15 -0.63 4.56
CA ALA A 311 -10.52 -0.89 4.99
C ALA A 311 -11.34 0.41 5.06
N GLY A 312 -10.74 1.51 5.54
CA GLY A 312 -11.33 2.85 5.50
C GLY A 312 -11.63 3.33 4.08
N PHE A 313 -10.72 3.06 3.13
CA PHE A 313 -10.98 3.30 1.70
C PHE A 313 -12.15 2.48 1.16
N GLY A 314 -12.23 1.19 1.49
CA GLY A 314 -13.40 0.36 1.14
C GLY A 314 -14.71 0.87 1.76
N GLN A 315 -14.67 1.37 3.00
CA GLN A 315 -15.83 2.00 3.64
C GLN A 315 -16.25 3.30 2.93
N LEU A 316 -15.29 4.12 2.49
CA LEU A 316 -15.59 5.32 1.70
C LEU A 316 -16.27 4.95 0.37
N LEU A 317 -15.72 3.97 -0.37
CA LEU A 317 -16.30 3.53 -1.64
C LEU A 317 -17.72 2.97 -1.46
N THR A 318 -17.92 2.06 -0.51
CA THR A 318 -19.26 1.50 -0.23
C THR A 318 -20.23 2.57 0.26
N GLY A 319 -19.77 3.55 1.04
CA GLY A 319 -20.56 4.70 1.45
C GLY A 319 -21.03 5.55 0.27
N ILE A 320 -20.14 5.83 -0.69
CA ILE A 320 -20.48 6.54 -1.93
C ILE A 320 -21.54 5.76 -2.72
N VAL A 321 -21.33 4.46 -2.94
CA VAL A 321 -22.28 3.58 -3.66
C VAL A 321 -23.66 3.61 -3.05
N ILE A 322 -23.76 3.48 -1.72
CA ILE A 322 -25.05 3.49 -1.04
C ILE A 322 -25.71 4.87 -1.11
N TYR A 323 -24.93 5.93 -0.93
CA TYR A 323 -25.44 7.28 -0.97
C TYR A 323 -25.99 7.66 -2.35
N THR A 324 -25.25 7.34 -3.41
CA THR A 324 -25.68 7.59 -4.80
C THR A 324 -26.74 6.60 -5.27
N GLY A 325 -26.79 5.42 -4.67
CA GLY A 325 -27.74 4.36 -4.97
C GLY A 325 -27.30 3.41 -6.09
N GLY A 326 -26.02 3.39 -6.45
CA GLY A 326 -25.48 2.48 -7.47
C GLY A 326 -25.27 1.04 -6.96
N CYS A 327 -24.70 0.19 -7.82
CA CYS A 327 -24.41 -1.23 -7.66
C CYS A 327 -25.61 -2.07 -7.18
N ARG A 328 -26.80 -1.90 -7.77
CA ARG A 328 -28.00 -2.68 -7.42
C ARG A 328 -28.35 -3.74 -8.46
N GLU A 329 -28.91 -4.84 -7.99
CA GLU A 329 -29.50 -5.89 -8.83
C GLU A 329 -28.54 -6.35 -9.94
N ASN A 330 -28.94 -6.20 -11.21
CA ASN A 330 -28.17 -6.65 -12.37
C ASN A 330 -26.82 -5.91 -12.51
N TYR A 331 -26.67 -4.72 -11.92
CA TYR A 331 -25.43 -3.93 -12.01
C TYR A 331 -24.36 -4.35 -10.99
N GLU A 332 -24.68 -5.19 -10.01
CA GLU A 332 -23.79 -5.47 -8.86
C GLU A 332 -22.41 -6.00 -9.30
N ASN A 333 -22.37 -7.02 -10.15
CA ASN A 333 -21.12 -7.67 -10.57
C ASN A 333 -20.24 -6.73 -11.41
N GLY A 334 -20.83 -6.00 -12.37
CA GLY A 334 -20.11 -5.03 -13.19
C GLY A 334 -19.56 -3.87 -12.37
N CYS A 335 -20.36 -3.36 -11.42
CA CYS A 335 -20.00 -2.27 -10.53
C CYS A 335 -18.86 -2.67 -9.58
N LEU A 336 -18.97 -3.84 -8.94
CA LEU A 336 -17.97 -4.36 -8.02
C LEU A 336 -16.64 -4.63 -8.73
N ALA A 337 -16.66 -5.14 -9.96
CA ALA A 337 -15.46 -5.34 -10.75
C ALA A 337 -14.69 -4.03 -10.97
N HIS A 338 -15.38 -2.94 -11.32
CA HIS A 338 -14.75 -1.62 -11.52
C HIS A 338 -14.22 -1.01 -10.22
N LEU A 339 -15.01 -1.06 -9.15
CA LEU A 339 -14.63 -0.47 -7.86
C LEU A 339 -13.46 -1.21 -7.21
N ILE A 340 -13.46 -2.55 -7.22
CA ILE A 340 -12.36 -3.33 -6.65
C ILE A 340 -11.11 -3.24 -7.53
N LYS A 341 -11.21 -3.48 -8.84
CA LYS A 341 -10.04 -3.44 -9.76
C LYS A 341 -9.42 -2.04 -9.80
N GLY A 342 -10.26 -1.02 -10.00
CA GLY A 342 -9.83 0.38 -10.00
C GLY A 342 -9.26 0.81 -8.64
N GLY A 343 -9.90 0.39 -7.54
CA GLY A 343 -9.43 0.63 -6.18
C GLY A 343 -8.06 0.01 -5.88
N ILE A 344 -7.78 -1.20 -6.38
CA ILE A 344 -6.47 -1.85 -6.27
C ILE A 344 -5.41 -1.03 -7.00
N PHE A 345 -5.66 -0.60 -8.24
CA PHE A 345 -4.70 0.22 -8.99
C PHE A 345 -4.49 1.60 -8.36
N TRP A 346 -5.56 2.23 -7.86
CA TRP A 346 -5.47 3.47 -7.08
C TRP A 346 -4.55 3.33 -5.86
N CYS A 347 -4.83 2.33 -5.02
CA CYS A 347 -4.05 2.05 -3.82
C CYS A 347 -2.61 1.66 -4.13
N TYR A 348 -2.39 0.85 -5.17
CA TYR A 348 -1.05 0.44 -5.59
C TYR A 348 -0.26 1.63 -6.15
N GLY A 349 -0.87 2.54 -6.91
CA GLY A 349 -0.24 3.78 -7.36
C GLY A 349 0.22 4.66 -6.20
N LEU A 350 -0.63 4.86 -5.19
CA LEU A 350 -0.26 5.60 -3.97
C LEU A 350 0.86 4.91 -3.17
N LEU A 351 0.83 3.59 -3.05
CA LEU A 351 1.89 2.81 -2.38
C LEU A 351 3.21 2.90 -3.15
N THR A 352 3.17 2.86 -4.47
CA THR A 352 4.32 3.04 -5.34
C THR A 352 4.92 4.45 -5.19
N PHE A 353 4.09 5.49 -5.11
CA PHE A 353 4.55 6.84 -4.82
C PHE A 353 5.17 6.94 -3.41
N ALA A 354 4.56 6.29 -2.41
CA ALA A 354 5.14 6.23 -1.06
C ALA A 354 6.50 5.51 -1.02
N ARG A 355 6.72 4.48 -1.85
CA ARG A 355 8.03 3.82 -2.06
C ARG A 355 9.03 4.77 -2.69
N PHE A 356 8.64 5.50 -3.74
CA PHE A 356 9.47 6.53 -4.34
C PHE A 356 9.96 7.55 -3.30
N LEU A 357 9.10 7.97 -2.37
CA LEU A 357 9.47 8.90 -1.30
C LEU A 357 10.45 8.32 -0.25
N GLY A 358 10.56 6.99 -0.15
CA GLY A 358 11.46 6.30 0.77
C GLY A 358 10.78 5.34 1.75
N SER A 359 9.48 5.08 1.62
CA SER A 359 8.81 4.07 2.45
C SER A 359 9.36 2.68 2.15
N PHE A 360 9.53 1.85 3.19
CA PHE A 360 10.07 0.48 3.09
C PHE A 360 11.53 0.41 2.61
N ALA A 361 12.32 1.49 2.78
CA ALA A 361 13.75 1.49 2.50
C ALA A 361 14.51 0.45 3.34
N GLU A 362 14.03 0.12 4.55
CA GLU A 362 14.58 -0.96 5.37
C GLU A 362 14.59 -2.33 4.66
N PHE A 363 13.67 -2.57 3.72
CA PHE A 363 13.57 -3.80 2.95
C PHE A 363 14.17 -3.68 1.53
N GLY A 364 14.76 -2.54 1.17
CA GLY A 364 15.24 -2.26 -0.19
C GLY A 364 14.14 -1.95 -1.22
N TRP A 365 12.89 -1.75 -0.77
CA TRP A 365 11.74 -1.55 -1.67
C TRP A 365 11.64 -0.13 -2.22
N ALA A 366 12.42 0.82 -1.68
CA ALA A 366 12.50 2.20 -2.12
C ALA A 366 13.62 2.41 -3.16
N TRP A 367 13.88 1.39 -3.99
CA TRP A 367 14.92 1.41 -5.02
C TRP A 367 16.33 1.67 -4.45
N ASN A 368 16.61 1.07 -3.30
CA ASN A 368 17.83 1.26 -2.52
C ASN A 368 18.48 -0.09 -2.18
N ARG A 369 19.77 -0.08 -1.83
CA ARG A 369 20.44 -1.27 -1.30
C ARG A 369 19.88 -1.60 0.09
N VAL A 370 19.64 -2.89 0.32
CA VAL A 370 19.20 -3.39 1.63
C VAL A 370 20.27 -3.06 2.68
N PRO A 371 19.91 -2.42 3.82
CA PRO A 371 20.87 -2.10 4.88
C PRO A 371 21.29 -3.35 5.67
N PHE A 372 20.35 -4.26 5.98
CA PHE A 372 20.61 -5.47 6.76
C PHE A 372 19.85 -6.68 6.22
N GLY A 373 20.52 -7.83 6.17
CA GLY A 373 19.92 -9.13 5.83
C GLY A 373 19.51 -9.28 4.36
N GLU A 374 18.64 -10.26 4.12
CA GLU A 374 18.15 -10.62 2.79
C GLU A 374 16.61 -10.66 2.76
N PRO A 375 15.95 -9.49 2.70
CA PRO A 375 14.49 -9.40 2.64
C PRO A 375 13.98 -9.93 1.30
N VAL A 376 12.67 -10.23 1.27
CA VAL A 376 11.97 -10.56 0.03
C VAL A 376 11.85 -9.28 -0.81
N THR A 377 12.15 -9.37 -2.11
CA THR A 377 12.10 -8.24 -3.03
C THR A 377 10.66 -7.76 -3.23
N ALA A 378 10.49 -6.46 -3.50
CA ALA A 378 9.16 -5.90 -3.74
C ALA A 378 8.49 -6.58 -4.94
N GLU A 379 9.25 -6.80 -6.02
CA GLU A 379 8.74 -7.40 -7.26
C GLU A 379 8.31 -8.86 -7.09
N PHE A 380 8.91 -9.60 -6.13
CA PHE A 380 8.41 -10.92 -5.74
C PHE A 380 7.03 -10.83 -5.09
N VAL A 381 6.83 -9.85 -4.19
CA VAL A 381 5.54 -9.62 -3.54
C VAL A 381 4.49 -9.19 -4.56
N GLU A 382 4.84 -8.29 -5.48
CA GLU A 382 3.95 -7.87 -6.57
C GLU A 382 3.56 -9.05 -7.47
N SER A 383 4.52 -9.89 -7.85
CA SER A 383 4.27 -11.09 -8.66
C SER A 383 3.39 -12.10 -7.93
N PHE A 384 3.57 -12.27 -6.61
CA PHE A 384 2.72 -13.13 -5.79
C PHE A 384 1.27 -12.61 -5.72
N VAL A 385 1.10 -11.29 -5.59
CA VAL A 385 -0.22 -10.66 -5.56
C VAL A 385 -0.92 -10.89 -6.90
N ILE A 386 -0.24 -10.62 -8.01
CA ILE A 386 -0.75 -10.86 -9.37
C ILE A 386 -1.13 -12.33 -9.56
N PHE A 387 -0.28 -13.26 -9.13
CA PHE A 387 -0.55 -14.70 -9.16
C PHE A 387 -1.81 -15.07 -8.36
N SER A 388 -1.88 -14.65 -7.09
CA SER A 388 -3.00 -14.97 -6.21
C SER A 388 -4.32 -14.40 -6.73
N TYR A 389 -4.28 -13.16 -7.22
CA TYR A 389 -5.43 -12.47 -7.79
C TYR A 389 -5.90 -13.13 -9.09
N GLY A 390 -4.97 -13.53 -9.98
CA GLY A 390 -5.29 -14.24 -11.22
C GLY A 390 -6.00 -15.57 -10.97
N ILE A 391 -5.53 -16.35 -9.99
CA ILE A 391 -6.19 -17.60 -9.59
C ILE A 391 -7.61 -17.33 -9.12
N THR A 392 -7.80 -16.39 -8.19
CA THR A 392 -9.15 -16.11 -7.65
C THR A 392 -10.08 -15.58 -8.74
N ASN A 393 -9.62 -14.65 -9.58
CA ASN A 393 -10.46 -14.02 -10.59
C ASN A 393 -10.91 -14.97 -11.71
N THR A 394 -10.11 -15.99 -12.02
CA THR A 394 -10.47 -17.00 -13.02
C THR A 394 -11.83 -17.64 -12.69
N TRP A 395 -12.11 -17.82 -11.40
CA TRP A 395 -13.35 -18.42 -10.92
C TRP A 395 -14.45 -17.38 -10.62
N MET A 396 -14.08 -16.16 -10.23
CA MET A 396 -15.04 -15.11 -9.89
C MET A 396 -15.86 -14.61 -11.09
N GLU A 397 -15.31 -14.67 -12.31
CA GLU A 397 -16.05 -14.25 -13.53
C GLU A 397 -17.29 -15.13 -13.80
N ARG A 398 -17.37 -16.31 -13.19
CA ARG A 398 -18.52 -17.23 -13.32
C ARG A 398 -19.49 -17.16 -12.13
N PHE A 399 -19.31 -16.23 -11.19
CA PHE A 399 -20.24 -16.04 -10.08
C PHE A 399 -21.61 -15.61 -10.63
N GLY A 400 -22.65 -16.40 -10.32
CA GLY A 400 -24.01 -16.19 -10.83
C GLY A 400 -24.36 -16.99 -12.09
N ALA A 401 -23.45 -17.76 -12.68
CA ALA A 401 -23.77 -18.66 -13.80
C ALA A 401 -24.09 -20.08 -13.31
N ASN A 402 -25.13 -20.69 -13.86
CA ASN A 402 -25.54 -22.05 -13.50
C ASN A 402 -24.56 -23.09 -14.07
N PRO A 403 -24.44 -24.27 -13.44
CA PRO A 403 -23.70 -25.39 -14.01
C PRO A 403 -24.26 -25.74 -15.41
N GLY A 404 -23.44 -25.65 -16.45
CA GLY A 404 -23.84 -25.93 -17.83
C GLY A 404 -24.09 -24.70 -18.73
N ASP A 405 -24.18 -23.48 -18.17
CA ASP A 405 -24.34 -22.27 -18.99
C ASP A 405 -23.18 -22.07 -19.99
N PRO A 406 -23.46 -21.71 -21.25
CA PRO A 406 -22.43 -21.45 -22.26
C PRO A 406 -21.59 -20.21 -21.89
N PHE A 407 -20.32 -20.23 -22.29
CA PHE A 407 -19.43 -19.10 -22.10
C PHE A 407 -19.74 -18.01 -23.13
N THR A 408 -19.99 -16.79 -22.65
CA THR A 408 -20.07 -15.60 -23.50
C THR A 408 -18.67 -15.15 -23.94
N THR A 409 -18.56 -14.43 -25.06
CA THR A 409 -17.28 -13.89 -25.54
C THR A 409 -16.63 -12.96 -24.50
N LYS A 410 -17.42 -12.13 -23.82
CA LYS A 410 -16.96 -11.23 -22.74
C LYS A 410 -16.36 -12.02 -21.58
N GLN A 411 -17.02 -13.09 -21.14
CA GLN A 411 -16.49 -13.98 -20.10
C GLN A 411 -15.18 -14.64 -20.51
N ILE A 412 -15.08 -15.12 -21.76
CA ILE A 412 -13.83 -15.71 -22.28
C ILE A 412 -12.71 -14.66 -22.28
N GLN A 413 -12.98 -13.44 -22.72
CA GLN A 413 -12.00 -12.33 -22.71
C GLN A 413 -11.51 -12.05 -21.28
N HIS A 414 -12.41 -11.90 -20.31
CA HIS A 414 -12.05 -11.61 -18.92
C HIS A 414 -11.32 -12.79 -18.24
N ILE A 415 -11.77 -14.03 -18.45
CA ILE A 415 -11.10 -15.24 -17.93
C ILE A 415 -9.69 -15.35 -18.52
N SER A 416 -9.51 -15.07 -19.81
CA SER A 416 -8.19 -15.10 -20.46
C SER A 416 -7.21 -14.11 -19.82
N ILE A 417 -7.68 -12.90 -19.46
CA ILE A 417 -6.87 -11.93 -18.71
C ILE A 417 -6.52 -12.47 -17.33
N ALA A 418 -7.46 -13.10 -16.61
CA ALA A 418 -7.17 -13.70 -15.30
C ALA A 418 -6.13 -14.83 -15.37
N VAL A 419 -6.20 -15.68 -16.40
CA VAL A 419 -5.22 -16.73 -16.66
C VAL A 419 -3.84 -16.14 -16.97
N MET A 420 -3.77 -15.03 -17.71
CA MET A 420 -2.51 -14.30 -17.91
C MET A 420 -1.91 -13.85 -16.57
N PHE A 421 -2.70 -13.27 -15.66
CA PHE A 421 -2.23 -12.86 -14.33
C PHE A 421 -1.67 -14.05 -13.55
N TRP A 422 -2.35 -15.19 -13.62
CA TRP A 422 -1.92 -16.41 -12.96
C TRP A 422 -0.51 -16.83 -13.42
N PHE A 423 -0.31 -17.07 -14.72
CA PHE A 423 0.97 -17.59 -15.20
C PHE A 423 2.09 -16.54 -15.22
N ALA A 424 1.79 -15.29 -15.56
CA ALA A 424 2.79 -14.22 -15.54
C ALA A 424 3.27 -13.91 -14.11
N GLY A 425 2.37 -13.95 -13.11
CA GLY A 425 2.74 -13.86 -11.71
C GLY A 425 3.63 -15.01 -11.24
N LEU A 426 3.33 -16.24 -11.68
CA LEU A 426 4.16 -17.42 -11.38
C LEU A 426 5.58 -17.28 -11.97
N VAL A 427 5.69 -16.84 -13.23
CA VAL A 427 6.98 -16.59 -13.89
C VAL A 427 7.76 -15.49 -13.15
N GLY A 428 7.10 -14.40 -12.78
CA GLY A 428 7.71 -13.31 -12.01
C GLY A 428 8.27 -13.79 -10.66
N MET A 429 7.52 -14.60 -9.92
CA MET A 429 8.01 -15.21 -8.68
C MET A 429 9.20 -16.16 -8.94
N GLY A 430 9.18 -16.88 -10.06
CA GLY A 430 10.25 -17.78 -10.47
C GLY A 430 11.59 -17.04 -10.67
N ILE A 431 11.57 -15.91 -11.39
CA ILE A 431 12.76 -15.09 -11.69
C ILE A 431 13.36 -14.47 -10.41
N GLU A 432 12.50 -14.05 -9.49
CA GLU A 432 12.91 -13.46 -8.21
C GLU A 432 13.37 -14.52 -7.18
N SER A 433 13.07 -15.79 -7.41
CA SER A 433 13.42 -16.87 -6.48
C SER A 433 14.91 -17.22 -6.55
N LYS A 434 15.63 -16.99 -5.44
CA LYS A 434 17.04 -17.41 -5.28
C LYS A 434 17.25 -18.92 -5.52
N ARG A 435 16.24 -19.75 -5.24
CA ARG A 435 16.34 -21.21 -5.45
C ARG A 435 16.32 -21.55 -6.93
N VAL A 436 15.38 -20.96 -7.67
CA VAL A 436 15.29 -21.13 -9.13
C VAL A 436 16.55 -20.59 -9.77
N ARG A 437 17.03 -19.41 -9.35
CA ARG A 437 18.32 -18.87 -9.80
C ARG A 437 19.48 -19.81 -9.52
N LYS A 438 19.55 -20.43 -8.34
CA LYS A 438 20.57 -21.43 -8.01
C LYS A 438 20.46 -22.69 -8.87
N TRP A 439 19.24 -23.14 -9.19
CA TRP A 439 19.02 -24.28 -10.09
C TRP A 439 19.47 -23.97 -11.52
N LEU A 440 19.17 -22.77 -12.03
CA LEU A 440 19.62 -22.31 -13.35
C LEU A 440 21.13 -22.07 -13.40
N ALA A 441 21.73 -21.57 -12.32
CA ALA A 441 23.19 -21.48 -12.22
C ALA A 441 23.83 -22.88 -12.15
N ALA A 442 23.19 -23.83 -11.47
CA ALA A 442 23.66 -25.21 -11.36
C ALA A 442 23.76 -25.91 -12.72
N SER A 443 22.87 -25.60 -13.69
CA SER A 443 22.93 -26.18 -15.03
C SER A 443 24.14 -25.74 -15.87
N ILE A 444 24.88 -24.71 -15.43
CA ILE A 444 26.12 -24.27 -16.10
C ILE A 444 27.31 -25.16 -15.67
N PHE A 445 27.25 -25.78 -14.49
CA PHE A 445 28.34 -26.61 -13.98
C PHE A 445 28.23 -28.03 -14.56
N ASN A 446 29.12 -28.35 -15.49
CA ASN A 446 29.22 -29.68 -16.08
C ASN A 446 29.94 -30.63 -15.09
N PRO A 447 29.37 -31.79 -14.70
CA PRO A 447 29.99 -32.72 -13.75
C PRO A 447 31.36 -33.25 -14.20
N ALA A 448 31.66 -33.19 -15.51
CA ALA A 448 32.92 -33.63 -16.10
C ALA A 448 34.06 -32.60 -16.00
N ALA A 449 33.77 -31.34 -15.66
CA ALA A 449 34.79 -30.34 -15.38
C ALA A 449 35.13 -30.40 -13.89
N SER A 450 36.21 -31.08 -13.53
CA SER A 450 36.73 -31.13 -12.17
C SER A 450 37.14 -29.72 -11.71
N LEU A 451 36.19 -28.99 -11.12
CA LEU A 451 36.37 -27.67 -10.50
C LEU A 451 36.92 -27.78 -9.07
N THR A 452 37.62 -28.86 -8.73
CA THR A 452 38.25 -29.08 -7.42
C THR A 452 39.23 -27.97 -7.03
N ASN A 453 39.66 -27.13 -7.99
CA ASN A 453 40.62 -26.05 -7.78
C ASN A 453 40.12 -24.66 -8.17
N VAL A 454 38.81 -24.44 -8.38
CA VAL A 454 38.29 -23.08 -8.60
C VAL A 454 37.77 -22.55 -7.26
N PRO A 455 38.47 -21.58 -6.62
CA PRO A 455 38.04 -21.02 -5.36
C PRO A 455 36.63 -20.45 -5.51
N GLN A 456 35.76 -20.72 -4.53
CA GLN A 456 34.37 -20.23 -4.50
C GLN A 456 34.26 -18.70 -4.73
N ASP A 457 35.34 -17.97 -4.44
CA ASP A 457 35.47 -16.51 -4.56
C ASP A 457 35.77 -16.00 -5.98
N THR A 458 36.01 -16.86 -6.97
CA THR A 458 36.37 -16.43 -8.33
C THR A 458 35.16 -16.07 -9.21
N ILE A 459 33.95 -16.50 -8.85
CA ILE A 459 32.73 -16.18 -9.61
C ILE A 459 31.96 -15.09 -8.88
N THR A 460 32.27 -13.83 -9.21
CA THR A 460 31.54 -12.67 -8.70
C THR A 460 30.16 -12.59 -9.34
N GLU A 461 29.11 -12.40 -8.54
CA GLU A 461 27.77 -12.14 -9.06
C GLU A 461 27.76 -10.84 -9.89
N PRO A 462 27.00 -10.79 -11.00
CA PRO A 462 26.91 -9.58 -11.79
C PRO A 462 26.26 -8.46 -10.96
N PRO A 463 26.65 -7.18 -11.16
CA PRO A 463 26.11 -6.04 -10.41
C PRO A 463 24.58 -5.91 -10.49
N SER A 464 23.96 -6.42 -11.56
CA SER A 464 22.52 -6.48 -11.74
C SER A 464 21.79 -7.34 -10.69
N TYR A 465 22.48 -8.23 -9.98
CA TYR A 465 21.88 -9.05 -8.93
C TYR A 465 21.65 -8.29 -7.62
N SER A 466 22.23 -7.10 -7.49
CA SER A 466 21.99 -6.20 -6.35
C SER A 466 20.59 -5.61 -6.31
N GLY A 467 19.92 -5.53 -7.48
CA GLY A 467 18.55 -5.04 -7.63
C GLY A 467 17.61 -6.13 -8.14
N SER A 468 16.31 -5.84 -8.03
CA SER A 468 15.25 -6.64 -8.66
C SER A 468 14.71 -5.86 -9.86
N PHE A 469 14.70 -6.50 -11.02
CA PHE A 469 14.33 -5.90 -12.32
C PHE A 469 13.31 -6.75 -13.05
N ASN A 470 12.33 -7.27 -12.32
CA ASN A 470 11.32 -8.17 -12.87
C ASN A 470 10.24 -7.36 -13.63
N PRO A 471 10.13 -7.50 -14.96
CA PRO A 471 9.21 -6.69 -15.76
C PRO A 471 7.78 -7.27 -15.80
N PHE A 472 7.55 -8.50 -15.32
CA PHE A 472 6.26 -9.18 -15.46
C PHE A 472 5.10 -8.44 -14.76
N PRO A 473 5.26 -7.87 -13.55
CA PRO A 473 4.21 -7.05 -12.95
C PRO A 473 3.77 -5.87 -13.82
N ALA A 474 4.73 -5.13 -14.39
CA ALA A 474 4.46 -4.02 -15.29
C ALA A 474 3.77 -4.50 -16.57
N LEU A 475 4.31 -5.56 -17.20
CA LEU A 475 3.78 -6.16 -18.43
C LEU A 475 2.30 -6.55 -18.28
N VAL A 476 1.95 -7.26 -17.21
CA VAL A 476 0.58 -7.73 -16.96
C VAL A 476 -0.40 -6.56 -16.88
N ILE A 477 -0.02 -5.51 -16.16
CA ILE A 477 -0.86 -4.30 -16.02
C ILE A 477 -0.95 -3.56 -17.36
N GLY A 478 0.15 -3.42 -18.09
CA GLY A 478 0.17 -2.76 -19.40
C GLY A 478 -0.65 -3.48 -20.47
N VAL A 479 -0.49 -4.81 -20.59
CA VAL A 479 -1.27 -5.63 -21.54
C VAL A 479 -2.76 -5.57 -21.21
N THR A 480 -3.10 -5.58 -19.91
CA THR A 480 -4.50 -5.39 -19.47
C THR A 480 -5.03 -4.04 -19.90
N GLY A 481 -4.26 -2.97 -19.68
CA GLY A 481 -4.62 -1.62 -20.11
C GLY A 481 -4.85 -1.54 -21.62
N ALA A 482 -3.95 -2.12 -22.42
CA ALA A 482 -4.08 -2.14 -23.87
C ALA A 482 -5.29 -2.95 -24.35
N ALA A 483 -5.52 -4.14 -23.78
CA ALA A 483 -6.67 -4.98 -24.13
C ALA A 483 -8.00 -4.30 -23.80
N MET A 484 -8.07 -3.61 -22.67
CA MET A 484 -9.29 -2.93 -22.21
C MET A 484 -9.51 -1.59 -22.90
N ALA A 485 -8.45 -0.92 -23.37
CA ALA A 485 -8.57 0.25 -24.23
C ALA A 485 -9.17 -0.09 -25.61
N ALA A 486 -9.01 -1.33 -26.07
CA ALA A 486 -9.60 -1.85 -27.30
C ALA A 486 -10.93 -2.59 -27.08
N HIS A 487 -11.42 -2.67 -25.84
CA HIS A 487 -12.63 -3.42 -25.50
C HIS A 487 -13.88 -2.66 -25.93
N PHE A 488 -14.77 -3.32 -26.67
CA PHE A 488 -16.04 -2.76 -27.11
C PHE A 488 -16.96 -2.48 -25.92
N GLN A 489 -17.68 -1.35 -25.97
CA GLN A 489 -18.71 -0.98 -25.00
C GLN A 489 -19.95 -0.49 -25.75
N THR A 490 -21.10 -0.54 -25.08
CA THR A 490 -22.40 -0.19 -25.69
C THR A 490 -22.44 1.28 -26.12
N TYR A 491 -21.99 2.19 -25.25
CA TYR A 491 -22.01 3.63 -25.52
C TYR A 491 -20.64 4.16 -25.91
N LEU A 492 -20.58 5.14 -26.81
CA LEU A 492 -19.32 5.78 -27.22
C LEU A 492 -18.58 6.36 -26.01
N PHE A 493 -19.28 7.00 -25.08
CA PHE A 493 -18.68 7.54 -23.86
C PHE A 493 -18.01 6.43 -23.01
N GLN A 494 -18.62 5.24 -22.91
CA GLN A 494 -18.00 4.10 -22.23
C GLN A 494 -16.73 3.64 -22.93
N VAL A 495 -16.72 3.55 -24.26
CA VAL A 495 -15.51 3.20 -25.03
C VAL A 495 -14.39 4.21 -24.76
N GLN A 496 -14.71 5.50 -24.79
CA GLN A 496 -13.70 6.56 -24.60
C GLN A 496 -13.14 6.57 -23.17
N ILE A 497 -13.96 6.42 -22.14
CA ILE A 497 -13.47 6.36 -20.76
C ILE A 497 -12.69 5.07 -20.49
N HIS A 498 -13.02 3.95 -21.15
CA HIS A 498 -12.24 2.71 -21.09
C HIS A 498 -10.88 2.83 -21.77
N ALA A 499 -10.84 3.45 -22.96
CA ALA A 499 -9.60 3.82 -23.62
C ALA A 499 -8.74 4.75 -22.75
N LEU A 500 -9.36 5.71 -22.05
CA LEU A 500 -8.66 6.64 -21.18
C LEU A 500 -7.92 5.93 -20.04
N TRP A 501 -8.61 5.13 -19.23
CA TRP A 501 -7.93 4.43 -18.12
C TRP A 501 -6.98 3.35 -18.63
N GLY A 502 -7.32 2.67 -19.72
CA GLY A 502 -6.46 1.65 -20.33
C GLY A 502 -5.13 2.23 -20.79
N ASN A 503 -5.15 3.38 -21.46
CA ASN A 503 -3.95 4.12 -21.88
C ASN A 503 -3.12 4.62 -20.69
N LEU A 504 -3.76 5.01 -19.58
CA LEU A 504 -3.05 5.38 -18.36
C LEU A 504 -2.29 4.19 -17.76
N LEU A 505 -2.88 2.99 -17.74
CA LEU A 505 -2.20 1.77 -17.27
C LEU A 505 -1.05 1.34 -18.21
N VAL A 506 -1.22 1.49 -19.53
CA VAL A 506 -0.12 1.31 -20.49
C VAL A 506 1.02 2.29 -20.21
N GLY A 507 0.70 3.56 -19.95
CA GLY A 507 1.67 4.59 -19.57
C GLY A 507 2.47 4.20 -18.31
N PHE A 508 1.80 3.69 -17.28
CA PHE A 508 2.48 3.13 -16.10
C PHE A 508 3.45 2.00 -16.47
N SER A 509 3.01 1.03 -17.28
CA SER A 509 3.86 -0.10 -17.67
C SER A 509 5.12 0.37 -18.39
N VAL A 510 5.00 1.31 -19.34
CA VAL A 510 6.14 1.87 -20.07
C VAL A 510 7.10 2.56 -19.11
N LEU A 511 6.58 3.43 -18.23
CA LEU A 511 7.39 4.17 -17.27
C LEU A 511 8.09 3.25 -16.27
N ARG A 512 7.43 2.18 -15.80
CA ARG A 512 8.04 1.19 -14.91
C ARG A 512 9.12 0.37 -15.61
N CYS A 513 8.92 -0.01 -16.88
CA CYS A 513 9.98 -0.64 -17.68
C CYS A 513 11.18 0.30 -17.86
N LEU A 514 10.96 1.60 -18.07
CA LEU A 514 12.05 2.60 -18.11
C LEU A 514 12.76 2.72 -16.75
N THR A 515 12.03 2.67 -15.63
CA THR A 515 12.64 2.60 -14.29
C THR A 515 13.59 1.41 -14.18
N TYR A 516 13.16 0.21 -14.58
CA TYR A 516 14.02 -0.98 -14.56
C TYR A 516 15.22 -0.83 -15.50
N PHE A 517 15.03 -0.29 -16.70
CA PHE A 517 16.11 -0.07 -17.66
C PHE A 517 17.19 0.87 -17.11
N PHE A 518 16.81 2.02 -16.54
CA PHE A 518 17.77 2.98 -15.98
C PHE A 518 18.46 2.44 -14.73
N LEU A 519 17.74 1.72 -13.85
CA LEU A 519 18.35 1.10 -12.68
C LEU A 519 19.21 -0.12 -13.05
N TRP A 520 18.95 -0.78 -14.17
CA TRP A 520 19.82 -1.82 -14.69
C TRP A 520 21.13 -1.24 -15.22
N LEU A 521 21.09 -0.09 -15.90
CA LEU A 521 22.28 0.66 -16.32
C LEU A 521 23.09 1.21 -15.13
N GLY A 522 22.39 1.68 -14.10
CA GLY A 522 22.97 2.27 -12.89
C GLY A 522 22.36 1.69 -11.61
N PRO A 523 22.80 0.49 -11.16
CA PRO A 523 22.21 -0.17 -10.00
C PRO A 523 22.41 0.63 -8.71
N PRO A 524 21.47 0.55 -7.74
CA PRO A 524 21.51 1.34 -6.52
C PRO A 524 22.73 0.96 -5.66
N ARG A 525 23.60 1.94 -5.40
CA ARG A 525 24.82 1.75 -4.59
C ARG A 525 24.65 2.11 -3.12
N SER A 526 23.66 2.95 -2.81
CA SER A 526 23.41 3.50 -1.47
C SER A 526 22.24 2.82 -0.78
N ILE A 527 22.24 2.85 0.55
CA ILE A 527 21.09 2.49 1.38
C ILE A 527 19.97 3.53 1.31
N LEU A 528 20.26 4.73 0.79
CA LEU A 528 19.28 5.79 0.62
C LEU A 528 18.42 5.57 -0.63
N PRO A 529 17.14 5.96 -0.62
CA PRO A 529 16.26 5.87 -1.80
C PRO A 529 16.85 6.59 -3.02
N SER A 530 16.86 5.93 -4.18
CA SER A 530 17.42 6.50 -5.42
C SER A 530 16.49 7.45 -6.16
N ARG A 531 15.18 7.40 -5.88
CA ARG A 531 14.14 8.31 -6.42
C ARG A 531 14.17 8.45 -7.96
N PRO A 532 14.01 7.34 -8.72
CA PRO A 532 13.95 7.41 -10.18
C PRO A 532 12.76 8.26 -10.65
N PRO A 533 12.94 9.24 -11.55
CA PRO A 533 11.88 10.17 -11.96
C PRO A 533 10.74 9.48 -12.72
N THR A 534 11.06 8.44 -13.50
CA THR A 534 10.08 7.62 -14.21
C THR A 534 9.12 6.91 -13.27
N GLU A 535 9.55 6.60 -12.05
CA GLU A 535 8.71 5.95 -11.05
C GLU A 535 7.67 6.90 -10.45
N ALA A 536 8.04 8.17 -10.23
CA ALA A 536 7.09 9.18 -9.77
C ALA A 536 5.96 9.35 -10.79
N LEU A 537 6.31 9.47 -12.07
CA LEU A 537 5.33 9.53 -13.15
C LEU A 537 4.53 8.22 -13.25
N GLY A 538 5.20 7.06 -13.25
CA GLY A 538 4.53 5.76 -13.32
C GLY A 538 3.48 5.60 -12.22
N SER A 539 3.83 5.94 -10.98
CA SER A 539 2.91 5.89 -9.85
C SER A 539 1.67 6.76 -10.05
N PHE A 540 1.84 7.94 -10.65
CA PHE A 540 0.74 8.86 -10.98
C PHE A 540 -0.19 8.26 -12.04
N PHE A 541 0.36 7.74 -13.13
CA PHE A 541 -0.40 7.10 -14.20
C PHE A 541 -1.20 5.90 -13.69
N LEU A 542 -0.60 5.07 -12.83
CA LEU A 542 -1.27 3.94 -12.21
C LEU A 542 -2.41 4.36 -11.27
N ALA A 543 -2.16 5.35 -10.41
CA ALA A 543 -3.19 5.86 -9.50
C ALA A 543 -4.34 6.50 -10.28
N CYS A 544 -4.03 7.44 -11.18
CA CYS A 544 -5.03 8.13 -11.99
C CYS A 544 -5.82 7.14 -12.87
N GLY A 545 -5.15 6.16 -13.48
CA GLY A 545 -5.80 5.09 -14.24
C GLY A 545 -6.76 4.26 -13.38
N GLY A 546 -6.35 3.89 -12.16
CA GLY A 546 -7.22 3.21 -11.20
C GLY A 546 -8.46 4.02 -10.81
N LEU A 547 -8.32 5.34 -10.63
CA LEU A 547 -9.44 6.22 -10.31
C LEU A 547 -10.42 6.38 -11.48
N VAL A 548 -9.92 6.60 -12.70
CA VAL A 548 -10.76 6.67 -13.90
C VAL A 548 -11.46 5.32 -14.16
N PHE A 549 -10.80 4.20 -13.86
CA PHE A 549 -11.44 2.88 -13.91
C PHE A 549 -12.60 2.78 -12.90
N MET A 550 -12.48 3.32 -11.69
CA MET A 550 -13.64 3.40 -10.79
C MET A 550 -14.76 4.30 -11.32
N PHE A 551 -14.44 5.35 -12.09
CA PHE A 551 -15.45 6.21 -12.72
C PHE A 551 -16.12 5.58 -13.96
N SER A 552 -15.54 4.54 -14.55
CA SER A 552 -16.08 3.91 -15.77
C SER A 552 -17.15 2.85 -15.52
N THR A 553 -17.76 2.82 -14.33
CA THR A 553 -18.94 1.97 -14.07
C THR A 553 -20.09 2.37 -14.99
N GLU A 554 -20.85 1.39 -15.45
CA GLU A 554 -22.00 1.61 -16.32
C GLU A 554 -23.03 2.60 -15.75
N GLU A 555 -23.36 2.51 -14.47
CA GLU A 555 -24.31 3.42 -13.83
C GLU A 555 -23.82 4.87 -13.80
N VAL A 556 -22.52 5.11 -13.60
CA VAL A 556 -21.93 6.46 -13.69
C VAL A 556 -22.00 6.98 -15.12
N THR A 557 -21.77 6.13 -16.12
CA THR A 557 -21.96 6.48 -17.53
C THR A 557 -23.41 6.88 -17.81
N LEU A 558 -24.38 6.04 -17.44
CA LEU A 558 -25.80 6.30 -17.66
C LEU A 558 -26.23 7.58 -16.93
N ALA A 559 -25.75 7.80 -15.70
CA ALA A 559 -26.03 9.02 -14.94
C ALA A 559 -25.40 10.27 -15.58
N ALA A 560 -24.21 10.17 -16.16
CA ALA A 560 -23.56 11.26 -16.87
C ALA A 560 -24.34 11.62 -18.15
N MET A 561 -24.70 10.62 -18.95
CA MET A 561 -25.47 10.81 -20.19
C MET A 561 -26.86 11.37 -19.93
N ARG A 562 -27.58 10.87 -18.91
CA ARG A 562 -28.90 11.42 -18.50
C ARG A 562 -28.83 12.89 -18.09
N ARG A 563 -27.67 13.37 -17.63
CA ARG A 563 -27.44 14.74 -17.18
C ARG A 563 -26.79 15.63 -18.24
N GLY A 564 -26.48 15.10 -19.44
CA GLY A 564 -25.74 15.82 -20.47
C GLY A 564 -24.33 16.22 -20.03
N ARG A 565 -23.66 15.36 -19.25
CA ARG A 565 -22.32 15.60 -18.66
C ARG A 565 -21.31 14.51 -19.03
N GLU A 566 -21.52 13.82 -20.14
CA GLU A 566 -20.69 12.74 -20.69
C GLU A 566 -19.37 13.24 -21.34
N ASP A 567 -18.72 14.24 -20.75
CA ASP A 567 -17.45 14.78 -21.22
C ASP A 567 -16.25 14.03 -20.59
N VAL A 568 -15.50 13.31 -21.40
CA VAL A 568 -14.30 12.56 -20.98
C VAL A 568 -13.25 13.48 -20.36
N MET A 569 -13.11 14.71 -20.85
CA MET A 569 -12.15 15.68 -20.31
C MET A 569 -12.51 16.08 -18.87
N MET A 570 -13.79 16.26 -18.58
CA MET A 570 -14.28 16.51 -17.21
C MET A 570 -13.86 15.38 -16.26
N PHE A 571 -14.10 14.12 -16.62
CA PHE A 571 -13.73 12.96 -15.79
C PHE A 571 -12.22 12.84 -15.60
N LEU A 572 -11.43 13.08 -16.65
CA LEU A 572 -9.97 13.10 -16.58
C LEU A 572 -9.48 14.18 -15.62
N ASN A 573 -9.95 15.42 -15.76
CA ASN A 573 -9.52 16.54 -14.93
C ASN A 573 -9.85 16.33 -13.46
N VAL A 574 -11.04 15.80 -13.15
CA VAL A 574 -11.42 15.43 -11.79
C VAL A 574 -10.51 14.33 -11.23
N ALA A 575 -10.25 13.28 -12.02
CA ALA A 575 -9.36 12.20 -11.61
C ALA A 575 -7.93 12.69 -11.35
N VAL A 576 -7.39 13.53 -12.23
CA VAL A 576 -6.07 14.16 -12.08
C VAL A 576 -6.02 15.01 -10.81
N ALA A 577 -7.01 15.86 -10.57
CA ALA A 577 -7.07 16.72 -9.39
C ALA A 577 -7.09 15.90 -8.08
N ILE A 578 -7.92 14.86 -8.01
CA ILE A 578 -7.99 13.96 -6.85
C ILE A 578 -6.68 13.20 -6.67
N THR A 579 -6.05 12.73 -7.77
CA THR A 579 -4.74 12.07 -7.74
C THR A 579 -3.65 12.98 -7.19
N CYS A 580 -3.58 14.22 -7.68
CA CYS A 580 -2.63 15.23 -7.20
C CYS A 580 -2.83 15.54 -5.71
N LEU A 581 -4.08 15.68 -5.26
CA LEU A 581 -4.40 15.88 -3.84
C LEU A 581 -3.94 14.68 -2.99
N ALA A 582 -4.22 13.46 -3.45
CA ALA A 582 -3.79 12.24 -2.76
C ALA A 582 -2.25 12.10 -2.70
N PHE A 583 -1.54 12.56 -3.73
CA PHE A 583 -0.08 12.60 -3.77
C PHE A 583 0.48 13.63 -2.79
N CYS A 584 -0.12 14.83 -2.72
CA CYS A 584 0.24 15.84 -1.72
C CYS A 584 0.04 15.30 -0.30
N TRP A 585 -1.07 14.61 -0.06
CA TRP A 585 -1.33 13.96 1.23
C TRP A 585 -0.31 12.86 1.54
N THR A 586 0.01 12.00 0.57
CA THR A 586 1.01 10.93 0.72
C THR A 586 2.39 11.51 1.03
N LEU A 587 2.78 12.60 0.34
CA LEU A 587 4.01 13.34 0.61
C LEU A 587 4.02 13.91 2.03
N PHE A 588 2.91 14.49 2.49
CA PHE A 588 2.78 14.98 3.85
C PHE A 588 2.95 13.86 4.88
N VAL A 589 2.26 12.73 4.72
CA VAL A 589 2.31 11.58 5.63
C VAL A 589 3.73 11.00 5.73
N VAL A 590 4.37 10.70 4.58
CA VAL A 590 5.72 10.13 4.54
C VAL A 590 6.76 11.14 5.02
N GLY A 591 6.64 12.40 4.59
CA GLY A 591 7.53 13.50 4.96
C GLY A 591 7.45 13.82 6.46
N PHE A 592 6.25 13.86 7.04
CA PHE A 592 6.04 14.09 8.46
C PHE A 592 6.65 12.97 9.31
N LYS A 593 6.50 11.71 8.89
CA LYS A 593 7.20 10.58 9.53
C LYS A 593 8.72 10.74 9.47
N GLY A 594 9.26 11.12 8.31
CA GLY A 594 10.70 11.36 8.13
C GLY A 594 11.23 12.50 9.03
N TRP A 595 10.47 13.59 9.13
CA TRP A 595 10.78 14.74 9.99
C TRP A 595 10.78 14.39 11.48
N LEU A 596 9.84 13.57 11.94
CA LEU A 596 9.86 13.09 13.33
C LEU A 596 11.08 12.22 13.62
N LYS A 597 11.45 11.34 12.68
CA LYS A 597 12.65 10.49 12.82
C LYS A 597 13.95 11.30 12.83
N SER A 598 14.08 12.34 11.98
CA SER A 598 15.31 13.15 11.94
C SER A 598 15.58 13.90 13.24
N ARG A 599 14.53 14.26 13.99
CA ARG A 599 14.66 14.87 15.33
C ARG A 599 15.10 13.88 16.40
N GLN A 600 14.83 12.59 16.22
CA GLN A 600 15.29 11.53 17.14
C GLN A 600 16.74 11.10 16.84
N TYR A 601 17.14 11.15 15.57
CA TYR A 601 18.47 10.74 15.11
C TYR A 601 19.19 11.92 14.45
N SER A 602 19.60 12.90 15.26
CA SER A 602 20.24 14.16 14.79
C SER A 602 21.68 13.99 14.26
N GLY A 603 22.23 12.77 14.24
CA GLY A 603 23.65 12.49 13.96
C GLY A 603 24.00 12.04 12.54
N VAL A 604 23.05 11.92 11.61
CA VAL A 604 23.35 11.40 10.26
C VAL A 604 23.83 12.52 9.34
N THR A 605 25.15 12.74 9.28
CA THR A 605 25.79 13.59 8.26
C THR A 605 25.91 12.84 6.94
N TYR A 606 25.25 13.33 5.90
CA TYR A 606 25.38 12.81 4.54
C TYR A 606 26.64 13.39 3.88
N ARG A 607 27.47 12.54 3.27
CA ARG A 607 28.50 13.00 2.33
C ARG A 607 27.86 13.11 0.95
N THR A 608 27.90 14.29 0.35
CA THR A 608 27.56 14.47 -1.06
C THR A 608 28.56 13.67 -1.89
N ALA A 609 28.09 12.82 -2.80
CA ALA A 609 28.97 12.16 -3.75
C ALA A 609 29.62 13.24 -4.63
N ALA A 610 30.96 13.20 -4.74
CA ALA A 610 31.75 14.09 -5.57
C ALA A 610 31.62 13.73 -7.05
#